data_AF-A0A6L3CEX6-F1
#
_entry.id   AF-A0A6L3CEX6-F1
#
_cell.length_a   1.000
_cell.length_b   1.000
_cell.length_c   1.000
_cell.angle_alpha   90.00
_cell.angle_beta   90.00
_cell.angle_gamma   90.00
#
_symmetry.space_group_name_H-M   'P 1'
#
loop_
_entity.id
_entity.type
_entity.pdbx_description
1 polymer ?
#
loop_
_entity_poly.entity_id
_entity_poly.type
_entity_poly.pdbx_seq_one_letter_code
_entity_poly.pdbx_strand_id
1 'polypeptide(L)' 'LSPKKILGRGYAIAKLADGNAATSASQFQPNDKMTVVLADGSVDTTVNKIRNNSNETSSPES' A
#
# COMPACT_ATOMS: atom_id res chain seq x y z
N LEU A 1 14.59 -1.96 -12.81
CA LEU A 1 13.18 -1.89 -13.28
C LEU A 1 12.75 -0.43 -13.17
N SER A 2 12.28 0.23 -14.24
CA SER A 2 11.92 1.67 -14.16
C SER A 2 10.55 1.83 -13.45
N PRO A 3 10.42 2.71 -12.45
CA PRO A 3 9.15 2.95 -11.75
C PRO A 3 7.97 3.26 -12.69
N LYS A 4 8.21 4.02 -13.75
CA LYS A 4 7.19 4.37 -14.76
C LYS A 4 6.67 3.14 -15.52
N LYS A 5 7.54 2.16 -15.82
CA LYS A 5 7.14 0.90 -16.45
C LYS A 5 6.32 0.00 -15.52
N ILE A 6 6.54 0.09 -14.21
CA ILE A 6 5.79 -0.68 -13.21
C ILE A 6 4.41 -0.08 -13.04
N LEU A 7 4.31 1.24 -12.85
CA LEU A 7 3.01 1.92 -12.74
C LEU A 7 2.15 1.70 -13.98
N GLY A 8 2.73 1.76 -15.19
CA GLY A 8 2.02 1.47 -16.44
C GLY A 8 1.51 0.03 -16.59
N ARG A 9 1.86 -0.88 -15.68
CA ARG A 9 1.34 -2.26 -15.62
C ARG A 9 0.17 -2.41 -14.63
N GLY A 10 -0.33 -1.32 -14.07
CA GLY A 10 -1.45 -1.31 -13.12
C GLY A 10 -1.05 -1.44 -11.66
N TYR A 11 0.25 -1.30 -11.34
CA TYR A 11 0.70 -1.17 -9.96
C TYR A 11 0.55 0.28 -9.47
N ALA A 12 0.52 0.45 -8.16
CA ALA A 12 0.44 1.75 -7.51
C ALA A 12 1.49 1.88 -6.41
N ILE A 13 1.87 3.11 -6.08
CA ILE A 13 2.71 3.42 -4.91
C ILE A 13 1.85 4.11 -3.87
N ALA A 14 1.77 3.51 -2.69
CA ALA A 14 1.21 4.13 -1.50
C ALA A 14 2.22 5.11 -0.91
N LYS A 15 1.83 6.36 -0.68
CA LYS A 15 2.64 7.36 0.02
C LYS A 15 2.03 7.68 1.38
N LEU A 16 2.86 7.69 2.41
CA LEU A 16 2.51 8.17 3.74
C LEU A 16 2.23 9.69 3.71
N ALA A 17 1.67 10.23 4.79
CA ALA A 17 1.35 11.65 4.91
C ALA A 17 2.57 12.57 4.79
N ASP A 18 3.78 12.06 5.07
CA ASP A 18 5.04 12.77 4.90
C ASP A 18 5.57 12.76 3.44
N GLY A 19 4.86 12.08 2.53
CA GLY A 19 5.19 11.95 1.11
C GLY A 19 6.12 10.78 0.77
N ASN A 20 6.64 10.04 1.76
CA ASN A 20 7.49 8.88 1.54
C ASN A 20 6.67 7.67 1.08
N ALA A 21 7.28 6.81 0.27
CA ALA A 21 6.65 5.56 -0.13
C ALA A 21 6.53 4.63 1.09
N ALA A 22 5.30 4.16 1.34
CA ALA A 22 5.06 3.15 2.35
C ALA A 22 5.66 1.81 1.90
N THR A 23 6.26 1.10 2.84
CA THR A 23 6.89 -0.21 2.63
C THR A 23 6.22 -1.32 3.43
N SER A 24 5.34 -0.98 4.38
CA SER A 24 4.56 -1.93 5.17
C SER A 24 3.16 -1.41 5.46
N ALA A 25 2.18 -2.33 5.51
CA ALA A 25 0.82 -2.02 5.92
C ALA A 25 0.74 -1.55 7.39
N SER A 26 1.70 -1.96 8.23
CA SER A 26 1.79 -1.54 9.65
C SER A 26 2.14 -0.07 9.85
N GLN A 27 2.52 0.65 8.78
CA GLN A 27 2.81 2.08 8.83
C GLN A 27 1.55 2.95 8.81
N PHE A 28 0.37 2.34 8.59
CA PHE A 28 -0.90 3.04 8.50
C PHE A 28 -1.79 2.77 9.71
N GLN A 29 -2.69 3.70 9.97
CA GLN A 29 -3.81 3.61 10.90
C GLN A 29 -5.14 3.89 10.17
N PRO A 30 -6.28 3.38 10.67
CA PRO A 30 -7.58 3.77 10.12
C PRO A 30 -7.78 5.27 10.25
N ASN A 31 -8.36 5.87 9.22
CA ASN A 31 -8.54 7.31 9.00
C ASN A 31 -7.28 8.10 8.62
N ASP A 32 -6.13 7.45 8.44
CA ASP A 32 -4.97 8.12 7.86
C ASP A 32 -5.29 8.63 6.46
N LYS A 33 -4.88 9.87 6.21
CA LYS A 33 -4.84 10.44 4.86
C LYS A 33 -3.55 10.00 4.19
N MET A 34 -3.65 9.51 2.97
CA MET A 34 -2.51 9.08 2.19
C MET A 34 -2.73 9.40 0.71
N THR A 35 -1.67 9.29 -0.08
CA THR A 35 -1.77 9.47 -1.53
C THR A 35 -1.41 8.16 -2.24
N VAL A 36 -2.19 7.80 -3.26
CA VAL A 36 -1.88 6.68 -4.15
C VAL A 36 -1.39 7.26 -5.47
N VAL A 37 -0.18 6.88 -5.89
CA VAL A 37 0.42 7.30 -7.17
C VAL A 37 0.23 6.20 -8.20
N LEU A 38 -0.29 6.59 -9.36
CA LEU A 38 -0.56 5.78 -10.54
C LEU A 38 0.34 6.21 -11.72
N ALA A 39 0.16 5.60 -12.88
CA ALA A 39 1.01 5.85 -14.06
C ALA A 39 0.91 7.28 -14.61
N ASP A 40 -0.25 7.90 -14.47
CA ASP A 40 -0.66 9.15 -15.09
C ASP A 40 -1.11 10.22 -14.07
N GLY A 41 -1.02 9.92 -12.78
CA GLY A 41 -1.45 10.85 -11.75
C GLY A 41 -1.42 10.27 -10.35
N SER A 42 -2.16 10.92 -9.45
CA SER A 42 -2.32 10.51 -8.07
C SER A 42 -3.71 10.84 -7.55
N VAL A 43 -4.14 10.10 -6.54
CA VAL A 43 -5.40 10.32 -5.84
C VAL A 43 -5.17 10.42 -4.34
N ASP A 44 -5.91 11.31 -3.69
CA ASP A 44 -5.96 11.38 -2.23
C ASP A 44 -6.94 10.33 -1.71
N THR A 45 -6.53 9.60 -0.68
CA THR A 45 -7.32 8.51 -0.10
C THR A 45 -7.27 8.53 1.42
N THR A 46 -8.23 7.83 2.01
CA THR A 46 -8.31 7.60 3.45
C THR A 46 -8.25 6.11 3.73
N VAL A 47 -7.42 5.70 4.69
CA VAL A 47 -7.30 4.30 5.09
C VAL A 47 -8.55 3.89 5.86
N ASN A 48 -9.33 2.96 5.34
CA ASN A 48 -10.51 2.45 6.06
C ASN A 48 -10.17 1.28 7.00
N LYS A 49 -9.28 0.38 6.58
CA LYS A 49 -8.89 -0.81 7.36
C LYS A 49 -7.52 -1.33 6.92
N ILE A 50 -6.65 -1.63 7.89
CA ILE A 50 -5.40 -2.36 7.63
C ILE A 50 -5.68 -3.86 7.62
N ARG A 51 -5.14 -4.57 6.63
CA ARG A 51 -5.12 -6.03 6.58
C ARG A 51 -3.67 -6.47 6.59
N ASN A 52 -3.33 -7.33 7.55
CA ASN A 52 -2.03 -7.99 7.58
C ASN A 52 -2.20 -9.38 6.99
N ASN A 53 -1.29 -9.78 6.10
CA ASN A 53 -1.30 -11.12 5.50
C ASN A 53 -0.72 -12.19 6.46
N SER A 54 -0.77 -11.98 7.78
CA SER A 54 -0.12 -12.84 8.76
C SER A 54 -0.86 -14.16 9.06
N ASN A 55 -1.82 -14.58 8.22
CA ASN A 55 -2.60 -15.81 8.42
C ASN A 55 -2.50 -16.77 7.21
N GLU A 56 -1.30 -17.18 6.85
CA GLU A 56 -1.07 -18.46 6.13
C GLU A 56 0.10 -19.23 6.75
N THR A 57 -0.01 -19.51 8.05
CA THR A 57 0.70 -20.62 8.72
C THR A 57 -0.09 -20.99 9.98
N SER A 58 -1.33 -21.43 9.80
CA SER A 58 -1.92 -22.36 10.77
C SER A 58 -1.30 -23.73 10.53
N SER A 59 -0.55 -24.19 11.53
CA SER A 59 0.15 -25.47 11.64
C SER A 59 -0.63 -26.65 11.04
N PRO A 60 0.04 -27.64 10.40
CA PRO A 60 -0.60 -28.93 10.18
C PRO A 60 -0.95 -29.52 11.56
N GLU A 61 -2.22 -29.88 11.73
CA GLU A 61 -2.73 -30.57 12.90
C GLU A 61 -1.94 -31.87 13.16
N SER A 62 -1.82 -32.19 14.45
CA SER A 62 -1.07 -33.27 15.08
C SER A 62 -1.23 -34.66 14.46
#